data_AF-F2L0S1-F1
#
_entry.id   AF-F2L0S1-F1
#
_cell.length_a   1.000
_cell.length_b   1.000
_cell.length_c   1.000
_cell.angle_alpha   90.00
_cell.angle_beta   90.00
_cell.angle_gamma   90.00
#
_symmetry.space_group_name_H-M   'P 1'
#
loop_
_entity.id
_entity.type
_entity.pdbx_description
1 polymer ?
#
loop_
_entity_poly.entity_id
_entity_poly.type
_entity_poly.pdbx_seq_one_letter_code
_entity_poly.pdbx_strand_id
1 'polypeptide(L)' 'MRPIVVGRISREQAEALRRLGFSVLDGSVEPERLKGSFVLVVGDEALAKRLGVAHMSVEELEAFLKFAESEPPA' A
#
# COMPACT_ATOMS: atom_id res chain seq x y z
N MET A 1 -8.15 7.82 -9.92
CA MET A 1 -8.39 7.28 -8.56
C MET A 1 -7.04 6.74 -8.07
N ARG A 2 -6.52 7.20 -6.92
CA ARG A 2 -5.21 6.73 -6.42
C ARG A 2 -5.40 5.49 -5.53
N PRO A 3 -4.66 4.39 -5.76
CA PRO A 3 -4.70 3.24 -4.87
C PRO A 3 -4.17 3.62 -3.48
N ILE A 4 -4.84 3.14 -2.44
CA ILE A 4 -4.52 3.41 -1.04
C ILE A 4 -3.76 2.22 -0.47
N VAL A 5 -2.62 2.48 0.16
CA VAL A 5 -1.84 1.49 0.90
C VAL A 5 -2.01 1.73 2.39
N VAL A 6 -2.42 0.70 3.12
CA VAL A 6 -2.57 0.71 4.58
C VAL A 6 -1.64 -0.34 5.17
N GLY A 7 -0.75 0.06 6.08
CA GLY A 7 0.15 -0.90 6.70
C GLY A 7 1.22 -0.25 7.53
N ARG A 8 1.91 -1.05 8.35
CA ARG A 8 3.13 -0.61 9.03
C ARG A 8 4.30 -0.78 8.07
N ILE A 9 4.58 0.26 7.32
CA ILE A 9 5.69 0.32 6.37
C ILE A 9 6.71 1.37 6.81
N SER A 10 7.96 1.23 6.36
CA SER A 10 9.00 2.21 6.67
C SER A 10 8.70 3.55 6.02
N ARG A 11 9.31 4.63 6.54
CA ARG A 11 9.19 5.96 5.94
C ARG A 11 9.68 5.98 4.49
N GLU A 12 10.76 5.26 4.21
CA GLU A 12 11.34 5.14 2.87
C GLU A 12 10.37 4.44 1.90
N GLN A 13 9.79 3.31 2.32
CA GLN A 13 8.76 2.60 1.53
C GLN A 13 7.55 3.49 1.28
N ALA A 14 7.11 4.25 2.28
CA ALA A 14 6.00 5.18 2.13
C ALA A 14 6.30 6.31 1.14
N GLU A 15 7.51 6.86 1.15
CA GLU A 15 7.96 7.88 0.19
C GLU A 15 8.07 7.31 -1.23
N ALA A 16 8.60 6.11 -1.40
CA ALA A 16 8.66 5.42 -2.68
C ALA A 16 7.27 5.17 -3.27
N LEU A 17 6.33 4.64 -2.47
CA LEU A 17 4.94 4.45 -2.87
C LEU A 17 4.26 5.77 -3.26
N ARG A 18 4.51 6.86 -2.52
CA ARG A 18 3.98 8.19 -2.87
C ARG A 18 4.50 8.70 -4.21
N ARG A 19 5.78 8.46 -4.53
CA ARG A 19 6.36 8.80 -5.84
C ARG A 19 5.72 8.00 -6.98
N LEU A 20 5.36 6.75 -6.71
CA LEU A 20 4.64 5.86 -7.64
C LEU A 20 3.13 6.20 -7.74
N GLY A 21 2.64 7.23 -7.03
CA GLY A 21 1.26 7.70 -7.11
C GLY A 21 0.28 7.03 -6.15
N PHE A 22 0.77 6.23 -5.19
CA PHE A 22 -0.06 5.65 -4.14
C PHE A 22 -0.33 6.65 -3.01
N SER A 23 -1.50 6.51 -2.38
CA SER A 23 -1.83 7.18 -1.13
C SER A 23 -1.52 6.25 0.03
N VAL A 24 -0.49 6.57 0.82
CA VAL A 24 -0.12 5.80 2.00
C VAL A 24 -0.84 6.34 3.21
N LEU A 25 -1.55 5.48 3.92
CA LEU A 25 -2.20 5.80 5.18
C LEU A 25 -1.67 4.92 6.30
N ASP A 26 -1.31 5.58 7.39
CA ASP A 26 -0.95 4.97 8.65
C ASP A 26 -2.22 4.28 9.19
N GLY A 27 -2.10 3.10 9.84
CA GLY A 27 -3.21 2.19 10.18
C GLY A 27 -4.35 2.72 11.06
N SER A 28 -4.45 4.03 11.27
CA SER A 28 -5.50 4.77 11.97
C SER A 28 -6.65 5.26 11.06
N VAL A 29 -6.83 4.68 9.87
CA VAL A 29 -7.86 5.13 8.91
C VAL A 29 -9.25 4.65 9.29
N GLU A 30 -10.20 5.58 9.29
CA GLU A 30 -11.62 5.25 9.39
C GLU A 30 -12.10 4.50 8.14
N PRO A 31 -12.76 3.33 8.28
CA PRO A 31 -13.21 2.50 7.15
C PRO A 31 -14.10 3.24 6.15
N GLU A 32 -14.82 4.27 6.59
CA GLU A 32 -15.70 5.07 5.73
C GLU A 32 -14.92 5.83 4.65
N ARG A 33 -13.67 6.21 4.94
CA ARG A 33 -12.79 6.89 3.97
C ARG A 33 -12.23 5.95 2.90
N LEU A 34 -12.36 4.64 3.10
CA LEU A 34 -11.86 3.60 2.21
C LEU A 34 -12.95 3.11 1.22
N LYS A 35 -14.23 3.44 1.45
CA LYS A 35 -15.34 3.04 0.58
C LYS A 35 -15.15 3.58 -0.84
N GLY A 36 -15.23 2.69 -1.83
CA GLY A 36 -15.08 3.03 -3.26
C GLY A 36 -13.64 3.28 -3.72
N SER A 37 -12.65 3.13 -2.83
CA SER A 37 -11.22 3.20 -3.19
C SER A 37 -10.64 1.80 -3.37
N PHE A 38 -9.63 1.66 -4.24
CA PHE A 38 -8.81 0.46 -4.27
C PHE A 38 -7.84 0.50 -3.08
N VAL A 39 -7.98 -0.46 -2.17
CA VAL A 39 -7.18 -0.53 -0.93
C VAL A 39 -6.32 -1.78 -0.94
N LEU A 40 -5.05 -1.59 -0.62
CA LEU A 40 -4.05 -2.64 -0.43
C LEU A 40 -3.56 -2.58 1.01
N VAL A 41 -3.65 -3.68 1.73
CA VAL A 41 -3.09 -3.81 3.08
C VAL A 41 -1.74 -4.51 3.02
N VAL A 42 -0.71 -3.92 3.62
CA VAL A 42 0.64 -4.49 3.66
C VAL A 42 0.97 -5.06 5.03
N GLY A 43 1.32 -6.36 5.05
CA GLY A 43 1.85 -7.06 6.22
C GLY A 43 0.83 -7.44 7.30
N ASP A 44 -0.44 -7.05 7.16
CA ASP A 44 -1.53 -7.40 8.10
C ASP A 44 -2.66 -8.13 7.35
N GLU A 45 -2.47 -9.43 7.13
CA GLU A 45 -3.45 -10.29 6.45
C GLU A 45 -4.79 -10.34 7.21
N ALA A 46 -4.75 -10.30 8.54
CA ALA A 46 -5.95 -10.32 9.37
C ALA A 46 -6.79 -9.06 9.16
N LEU A 47 -6.15 -7.89 9.12
CA LEU A 47 -6.81 -6.62 8.79
C LEU A 47 -7.37 -6.65 7.36
N ALA A 48 -6.59 -7.15 6.39
CA ALA A 48 -7.03 -7.26 5.01
C ALA A 48 -8.30 -8.11 4.87
N LYS A 49 -8.33 -9.28 5.51
CA LYS A 49 -9.50 -10.17 5.55
C LYS A 49 -10.71 -9.52 6.22
N ARG A 50 -10.50 -8.81 7.34
CA ARG A 50 -11.57 -8.10 8.04
C ARG A 50 -12.19 -6.98 7.21
N LEU A 51 -11.37 -6.30 6.41
CA LEU A 51 -11.82 -5.21 5.53
C LEU A 51 -12.33 -5.73 4.17
N GLY A 52 -12.06 -6.98 3.82
CA GLY A 52 -12.41 -7.55 2.51
C GLY A 52 -11.63 -6.92 1.35
N VAL A 53 -10.37 -6.54 1.59
CA VAL A 53 -9.52 -5.82 0.63
C VAL A 53 -8.28 -6.65 0.25
N ALA A 54 -7.51 -6.17 -0.73
CA ALA A 54 -6.29 -6.85 -1.16
C ALA A 54 -5.23 -6.85 -0.06
N HIS A 55 -4.44 -7.93 0.01
CA HIS A 55 -3.30 -8.09 0.91
C HIS A 55 -2.02 -8.25 0.09
N MET A 56 -0.92 -7.69 0.60
CA MET A 56 0.44 -7.89 0.10
C MET A 56 1.38 -8.07 1.29
N SER A 57 2.33 -9.00 1.20
CA SER A 57 3.35 -9.16 2.24
C SER A 57 4.37 -8.02 2.19
N VAL A 58 5.13 -7.84 3.28
CA VAL A 58 6.24 -6.86 3.28
C VAL A 58 7.30 -7.23 2.24
N GLU A 59 7.57 -8.52 2.06
CA GLU A 59 8.56 -9.03 1.09
C GLU A 59 8.11 -8.75 -0.36
N GLU A 60 6.81 -8.91 -0.65
CA GLU A 60 6.23 -8.58 -1.95
C GLU A 60 6.29 -7.07 -2.22
N LEU A 61 6.05 -6.23 -1.21
CA LEU A 61 6.22 -4.77 -1.34
C LEU A 61 7.68 -4.42 -1.65
N GLU A 62 8.64 -5.03 -0.98
CA GLU A 62 10.07 -4.79 -1.24
C GLU A 62 10.47 -5.20 -2.65
N ALA A 63 10.00 -6.36 -3.12
CA ALA A 63 10.23 -6.81 -4.50
C ALA A 63 9.62 -5.85 -5.52
N PHE A 64 8.38 -5.39 -5.27
CA PHE A 64 7.70 -4.40 -6.11
C PHE A 64 8.46 -3.07 -6.19
N LEU A 65 8.92 -2.56 -5.05
CA LEU A 65 9.66 -1.29 -5.02
C LEU A 65 11.01 -1.40 -5.76
N LYS A 66 11.75 -2.49 -5.56
CA LYS A 66 13.00 -2.75 -6.29
C LYS A 66 12.79 -2.82 -7.80
N PHE A 67 11.70 -3.46 -8.23
CA PHE A 67 11.32 -3.54 -9.64
C PHE A 67 10.99 -2.14 -10.19
N ALA A 68 10.16 -1.37 -9.48
CA ALA A 68 9.76 -0.02 -9.89
C ALA A 68 10.93 0.98 -9.91
N GLU A 69 11.96 0.79 -9.08
CA GLU A 69 13.20 1.58 -9.13
C GLU A 69 14.12 1.19 -10.30
N SER A 70 13.99 -0.02 -10.83
CA SER A 70 14.84 -0.54 -11.91
C SER A 70 14.33 -0.22 -13.31
N GLU A 71 13.04 0.11 -13.45
CA GLU A 71 12.46 0.56 -14.73
C GLU A 71 12.50 2.09 -14.84
N PRO A 72 13.21 2.67 -15.83
CA PRO A 72 13.05 4.09 -16.13
C PRO A 72 11.60 4.34 -16.61
N PRO A 73 10.96 5.45 -16.23
CA PRO A 73 9.62 5.78 -16.73
C PRO A 73 9.67 5.84 -18.26
N ALA A 74 8.78 5.07 -18.90
CA ALA A 74 8.57 5.07 -20.35
C ALA A 74 8.08 6.42 -20.87
#